data_AF-A0A1Q9HQP7-F1
#
_entry.id   AF-A0A1Q9HQP7-F1
#
_cell.length_a   1.000
_cell.length_b   1.000
_cell.length_c   1.000
_cell.angle_alpha   90.00
_cell.angle_beta   90.00
_cell.angle_gamma   90.00
#
_symmetry.space_group_name_H-M   'P 1'
#
loop_
_entity.id
_entity.type
_entity.pdbx_description
1 polymer ?
#
loop_
_entity_poly.entity_id
_entity_poly.type
_entity_poly.pdbx_seq_one_letter_code
_entity_poly.pdbx_strand_id
1 'polypeptide(L)'
;MRLALLAISSMLVVNAYAEDLVLADDLELSMDTMDSSRGGQYVLDVDEYNIDIDSISASSDVNGYSHGNVATNTVNGSNFIGAGALESASGVTNVIQNTGNNVLIQNSTVVNLTLK
;
A
#
# COMPACT_ATOMS: atom_id res chain seq x y z
N MET A 1 -33.33 -9.17 -66.67
CA MET A 1 -33.21 -10.25 -65.67
C MET A 1 -31.96 -10.15 -64.79
N ARG A 2 -30.77 -9.86 -65.35
CA ARG A 2 -29.54 -9.63 -64.54
C ARG A 2 -29.64 -8.46 -63.55
N LEU A 3 -30.25 -7.34 -63.94
CA LEU A 3 -30.42 -6.18 -63.05
C LEU A 3 -31.32 -6.49 -61.84
N ALA A 4 -32.38 -7.28 -62.03
CA ALA A 4 -33.29 -7.65 -60.95
C ALA A 4 -32.61 -8.59 -59.94
N LEU A 5 -31.75 -9.49 -60.40
CA LEU A 5 -31.01 -10.39 -59.53
C LEU A 5 -29.97 -9.65 -58.67
N LEU A 6 -29.32 -8.63 -59.23
CA LEU A 6 -28.37 -7.77 -58.51
C LEU A 6 -29.09 -6.93 -57.44
N ALA A 7 -30.27 -6.40 -57.76
CA ALA A 7 -31.09 -5.61 -56.85
C ALA A 7 -31.65 -6.43 -55.67
N ILE A 8 -32.00 -7.70 -55.90
CA ILE A 8 -32.44 -8.61 -54.84
C ILE A 8 -31.24 -9.03 -53.97
N SER A 9 -30.06 -9.23 -54.57
CA SER A 9 -28.83 -9.53 -53.82
C SER A 9 -28.36 -8.39 -52.92
N SER A 10 -28.65 -7.13 -53.26
CA SER A 10 -28.38 -5.98 -52.37
C SER A 10 -29.37 -5.84 -51.21
N MET A 11 -30.51 -6.53 -51.27
CA MET A 11 -31.58 -6.41 -50.27
C MET A 11 -31.51 -7.48 -49.18
N LEU A 12 -30.64 -8.49 -49.34
CA LEU A 12 -30.45 -9.59 -48.40
C LEU A 12 -29.27 -9.38 -47.44
N VAL A 13 -28.94 -8.13 -47.11
CA VAL A 13 -28.01 -7.84 -46.01
C VAL A 13 -28.84 -7.82 -44.73
N VAL A 14 -28.94 -8.97 -44.06
CA VAL A 14 -29.42 -9.03 -42.67
C VAL A 14 -28.47 -8.19 -41.83
N ASN A 15 -28.95 -7.05 -41.34
CA ASN A 15 -28.30 -6.32 -40.27
C ASN A 15 -28.58 -7.09 -38.97
N ALA A 16 -27.72 -8.07 -38.66
CA ALA A 16 -27.58 -8.50 -37.28
C ALA A 16 -26.92 -7.33 -36.56
N TYR A 17 -27.73 -6.42 -36.01
CA TYR A 17 -27.23 -5.47 -35.03
C TYR A 17 -26.75 -6.32 -33.85
N ALA A 18 -25.43 -6.41 -33.66
CA ALA A 18 -24.92 -6.86 -32.38
C ALA A 18 -25.48 -5.87 -31.35
N GLU A 19 -26.20 -6.38 -30.36
CA GLU A 19 -26.58 -5.58 -29.20
C GLU A 19 -25.29 -5.00 -28.61
N ASP A 20 -25.27 -3.68 -28.43
CA ASP A 20 -24.08 -2.99 -27.96
C ASP A 20 -23.66 -3.61 -26.62
N LEU A 21 -22.35 -3.81 -26.43
CA LEU A 21 -21.86 -4.35 -25.16
C LEU A 21 -22.14 -3.30 -24.10
N VAL A 22 -23.21 -3.48 -23.34
CA VAL A 22 -23.54 -2.65 -22.18
C VAL A 22 -22.46 -2.88 -21.13
N LEU A 23 -21.37 -2.13 -21.24
CA LEU A 23 -20.50 -1.84 -20.12
C LEU A 23 -21.38 -1.17 -19.08
N ALA A 24 -21.39 -1.66 -17.85
CA ALA A 24 -22.17 -1.06 -16.78
C ALA A 24 -21.74 0.39 -16.60
N ASP A 25 -22.51 1.31 -17.18
CA ASP A 25 -22.30 2.77 -17.18
C ASP A 25 -22.34 3.36 -15.75
N ASP A 26 -22.83 2.57 -14.78
CA ASP A 26 -23.09 3.02 -13.42
C ASP A 26 -21.96 2.67 -12.42
N LEU A 27 -20.86 2.07 -12.90
CA LEU A 27 -19.64 1.85 -12.11
C LEU A 27 -18.42 2.48 -12.78
N GLU A 28 -18.54 3.71 -13.28
CA GLU A 28 -17.36 4.52 -13.53
C GLU A 28 -16.57 4.63 -12.22
N LEU A 29 -15.37 4.04 -12.20
CA LEU A 29 -14.46 4.15 -11.08
C LEU A 29 -14.02 5.63 -11.02
N SER A 30 -14.65 6.42 -10.15
CA SER A 30 -14.35 7.85 -10.04
C SER A 30 -12.84 8.07 -9.87
N MET A 31 -12.30 9.05 -10.57
CA MET A 31 -10.91 9.50 -10.38
C MET A 31 -10.64 9.81 -8.91
N ASP A 32 -11.62 10.37 -8.18
CA ASP A 32 -11.51 10.61 -6.74
C ASP A 32 -11.32 9.30 -5.94
N THR A 33 -12.00 8.22 -6.34
CA THR A 33 -11.85 6.89 -5.73
C THR A 33 -10.49 6.29 -6.06
N MET A 34 -10.00 6.47 -7.28
CA MET A 34 -8.68 6.00 -7.72
C MET A 34 -7.53 6.77 -7.04
N ASP A 35 -7.68 8.09 -6.88
CA ASP A 35 -6.72 8.97 -6.22
C ASP A 35 -6.68 8.70 -4.70
N SER A 36 -7.85 8.51 -4.09
CA SER A 36 -7.96 8.08 -2.70
C SER A 36 -7.32 6.71 -2.47
N SER A 37 -7.48 5.77 -3.42
CA SER A 37 -6.88 4.42 -3.34
C SER A 37 -5.37 4.42 -3.59
N ARG A 38 -4.82 5.39 -4.32
CA ARG A 38 -3.39 5.52 -4.63
C ARG A 38 -2.64 6.42 -3.63
N GLY A 39 -3.29 6.84 -2.55
CA GLY A 39 -2.69 7.64 -1.48
C GLY A 39 -2.54 9.13 -1.80
N GLY A 40 -3.21 9.63 -2.85
CA GLY A 40 -3.26 11.03 -3.24
C GLY A 40 -1.90 11.65 -3.53
N GLN A 41 -1.52 11.76 -4.81
CA GLN A 41 -0.34 12.56 -5.16
C GLN A 41 -0.59 14.04 -4.79
N TYR A 42 0.39 14.67 -4.14
CA TYR A 42 0.37 16.09 -3.82
C TYR A 42 0.72 16.89 -5.08
N VAL A 43 -0.20 16.96 -6.04
CA VAL A 43 -0.13 18.00 -7.07
C VAL A 43 -0.75 19.23 -6.44
N LEU A 44 0.09 20.16 -5.97
CA LEU A 44 -0.34 21.54 -5.80
C LEU A 44 -0.39 22.15 -7.19
N ASP A 45 -1.57 22.17 -7.82
CA ASP A 45 -1.83 22.96 -9.02
C ASP A 45 -1.83 24.44 -8.63
N VAL A 46 -0.64 25.00 -8.39
CA VAL A 46 -0.43 26.44 -8.48
C VAL A 46 0.11 26.67 -9.88
N ASP A 47 -0.68 27.37 -10.70
CA ASP A 47 -0.40 27.74 -12.08
C ASP A 47 1.11 27.79 -12.38
N GLU A 48 1.61 26.79 -13.11
CA GLU A 48 2.98 26.72 -13.68
C GLU A 48 4.16 26.31 -12.76
N TYR A 49 3.97 25.64 -11.61
CA TYR A 49 5.10 24.96 -10.94
C TYR A 49 4.68 23.72 -10.13
N ASN A 50 5.02 22.53 -10.62
CA ASN A 50 4.94 21.30 -9.84
C ASN A 50 6.03 21.35 -8.75
N ILE A 51 5.65 21.60 -7.49
CA ILE A 51 6.59 21.53 -6.37
C ILE A 51 6.72 20.05 -5.97
N ASP A 52 7.70 19.36 -6.56
CA ASP A 52 8.12 18.05 -6.09
C ASP A 52 8.82 18.22 -4.73
N ILE A 53 8.45 17.40 -3.74
CA ILE A 53 9.09 17.38 -2.42
C ILE A 53 10.54 16.87 -2.60
N ASP A 54 11.50 17.79 -2.68
CA ASP A 54 12.88 17.51 -3.12
C ASP A 54 13.80 16.91 -2.04
N SER A 55 13.40 16.78 -0.77
CA SER A 55 14.21 16.02 0.20
C SER A 55 13.44 15.67 1.48
N ILE A 56 13.24 14.38 1.72
CA ILE A 56 12.81 13.84 3.01
C ILE A 56 13.94 13.02 3.59
N SER A 57 14.46 13.44 4.74
CA SER A 57 15.48 12.71 5.49
C SER A 57 14.96 12.39 6.88
N ALA A 58 15.05 11.13 7.29
CA ALA A 58 15.05 10.81 8.71
C ALA A 58 16.20 9.89 9.05
N SER A 59 16.78 10.17 10.20
CA SER A 59 17.87 9.42 10.79
C SER A 59 17.51 9.06 12.23
N SER A 60 18.20 8.05 12.76
CA SER A 60 18.18 7.79 14.19
C SER A 60 19.56 7.39 14.64
N ASP A 61 20.03 8.10 15.65
CA ASP A 61 21.24 7.79 16.38
C ASP A 61 20.86 7.18 17.72
N VAL A 62 21.33 5.95 17.98
CA VAL A 62 21.10 5.28 19.26
C VAL A 62 22.45 4.90 19.84
N ASN A 63 22.77 5.53 20.97
CA ASN A 63 23.99 5.29 21.71
C ASN A 63 23.62 4.77 23.09
N GLY A 64 24.27 3.69 23.48
CA GLY A 64 23.92 3.00 24.71
C GLY A 64 25.17 2.37 25.28
N TYR A 65 25.33 2.53 26.58
CA TYR A 65 26.46 2.04 27.32
C TYR A 65 25.96 1.23 28.50
N SER A 66 26.41 -0.02 28.58
CA SER A 66 26.06 -0.94 29.66
C SER A 66 27.35 -1.40 30.31
N HIS A 67 27.61 -0.95 31.54
CA HIS A 67 28.87 -1.23 32.22
C HIS A 67 28.67 -1.40 33.73
N GLY A 68 29.53 -2.23 34.35
CA GLY A 68 29.44 -2.55 35.78
C GLY A 68 28.29 -3.49 36.14
N ASN A 69 27.66 -4.14 35.15
CA ASN A 69 26.53 -5.00 35.42
C ASN A 69 26.99 -6.35 35.99
N VAL A 70 26.46 -6.70 37.16
CA VAL A 70 26.69 -7.99 37.81
C VAL A 70 25.34 -8.60 38.12
N ALA A 71 25.11 -9.82 37.62
CA ALA A 71 23.92 -10.60 37.92
C ALA A 71 24.34 -11.87 38.66
N THR A 72 23.91 -12.01 39.91
CA THR A 72 24.20 -13.17 40.78
C THR A 72 22.91 -13.79 41.28
N ASN A 73 22.87 -15.11 41.44
CA ASN A 73 21.67 -15.85 41.88
C ASN A 73 20.42 -15.63 41.03
N THR A 74 20.57 -15.44 39.72
CA THR A 74 19.43 -15.13 38.85
C THR A 74 18.80 -16.37 38.23
N VAL A 75 17.47 -16.44 38.28
CA VAL A 75 16.66 -17.39 37.51
C VAL A 75 15.99 -16.60 36.39
N ASN A 76 16.31 -16.95 35.15
CA ASN A 76 15.76 -16.32 33.96
C ASN A 76 14.53 -17.10 33.46
N GLY A 77 13.58 -16.41 32.87
CA GLY A 77 12.37 -17.01 32.30
C GLY A 77 12.52 -17.46 30.85
N SER A 78 11.41 -17.90 30.25
CA SER A 78 11.30 -18.16 28.81
C SER A 78 10.62 -16.98 28.10
N ASN A 79 11.19 -16.59 26.97
CA ASN A 79 10.59 -15.66 26.03
C ASN A 79 9.66 -16.50 25.16
N PHE A 80 8.35 -16.30 25.25
CA PHE A 80 7.39 -17.05 24.44
C PHE A 80 6.42 -16.11 23.72
N ILE A 81 6.50 -16.10 22.39
CA ILE A 81 5.47 -15.56 21.51
C ILE A 81 4.68 -16.76 21.00
N GLY A 82 3.45 -16.92 21.47
CA GLY A 82 2.59 -18.04 21.10
C GLY A 82 2.01 -17.93 19.69
N ALA A 83 1.39 -19.00 19.21
CA ALA A 83 0.57 -18.96 18.01
C ALA A 83 -0.51 -17.89 18.15
N GLY A 84 -0.77 -17.10 17.10
CA GLY A 84 -1.72 -16.00 17.17
C GLY A 84 -1.22 -14.68 17.73
N ALA A 85 -0.03 -14.61 18.33
CA ALA A 85 0.41 -13.42 19.06
C ALA A 85 0.50 -12.14 18.22
N LEU A 86 0.59 -12.26 16.90
CA LEU A 86 0.68 -11.15 15.95
C LEU A 86 -0.27 -11.30 14.75
N GLU A 87 -1.23 -12.24 14.79
CA GLU A 87 -2.08 -12.58 13.62
C GLU A 87 -2.96 -11.42 13.13
N SER A 88 -3.14 -10.37 13.93
CA SER A 88 -3.87 -9.15 13.54
C SER A 88 -3.02 -7.88 13.67
N ALA A 89 -1.70 -8.03 13.78
CA ALA A 89 -0.80 -6.89 13.81
C ALA A 89 -0.83 -6.20 12.43
N SER A 90 -1.18 -4.92 12.41
CA SER A 90 -1.20 -4.07 11.21
C SER A 90 -0.37 -2.82 11.46
N GLY A 91 0.26 -2.29 10.41
CA GLY A 91 1.27 -1.22 10.53
C GLY A 91 2.63 -1.74 10.99
N VAL A 92 3.39 -0.91 11.71
CA VAL A 92 4.75 -1.28 12.15
C VAL A 92 4.71 -1.85 13.56
N THR A 93 4.98 -3.14 13.67
CA THR A 93 5.05 -3.84 14.96
C THR A 93 6.48 -4.17 15.31
N ASN A 94 6.88 -3.87 16.55
CA ASN A 94 8.18 -4.24 17.06
C ASN A 94 8.05 -5.05 18.34
N VAL A 95 8.72 -6.21 18.40
CA VAL A 95 8.66 -7.13 19.52
C VAL A 95 10.07 -7.43 19.99
N ILE A 96 10.32 -7.16 21.28
CA ILE A 96 11.59 -7.43 21.91
C ILE A 96 11.33 -8.27 23.14
N GLN A 97 11.77 -9.52 23.10
CA GLN A 97 11.69 -10.43 24.22
C GLN A 97 13.08 -10.63 24.81
N ASN A 98 13.23 -10.34 26.10
CA ASN A 98 14.47 -10.59 26.82
C ASN A 98 14.19 -11.15 28.21
N THR A 99 14.66 -12.37 28.48
CA THR A 99 14.54 -13.00 29.80
C THR A 99 15.81 -12.96 30.63
N GLY A 100 16.84 -12.27 30.14
CA GLY A 100 18.14 -12.17 30.80
C GLY A 100 18.23 -10.98 31.75
N ASN A 101 19.35 -10.92 32.47
CA ASN A 101 19.76 -9.74 33.22
C ASN A 101 20.80 -8.96 32.41
N ASN A 102 21.03 -7.70 32.79
CA ASN A 102 22.08 -6.86 32.19
C ASN A 102 21.83 -6.55 30.72
N VAL A 103 20.57 -6.36 30.34
CA VAL A 103 20.21 -6.15 28.94
C VAL A 103 19.99 -4.69 28.65
N LEU A 104 20.82 -4.19 27.73
CA LEU A 104 20.62 -2.92 27.06
C LEU A 104 19.91 -3.20 25.73
N ILE A 105 18.66 -2.75 25.63
CA ILE A 105 17.89 -2.79 24.38
C ILE A 105 17.91 -1.40 23.76
N GLN A 106 18.46 -1.33 22.57
CA GLN A 106 18.47 -0.15 21.72
C GLN A 106 17.64 -0.46 20.49
N ASN A 107 16.45 0.10 20.41
CA ASN A 107 15.60 -0.01 19.25
C ASN A 107 15.25 1.37 18.74
N SER A 108 15.28 1.52 17.42
CA SER A 108 14.75 2.68 16.74
C SER A 108 14.02 2.24 15.49
N THR A 109 12.79 2.74 15.36
CA THR A 109 11.99 2.60 14.15
C THR A 109 11.83 4.00 13.59
N VAL A 110 12.51 4.27 12.48
CA VAL A 110 12.39 5.53 11.77
C VAL A 110 11.42 5.33 10.62
N VAL A 111 10.34 6.12 10.61
CA VAL A 111 9.32 6.07 9.57
C VAL A 111 9.28 7.42 8.88
N ASN A 112 9.68 7.44 7.60
CA ASN A 112 9.46 8.56 6.70
C ASN A 112 8.15 8.29 5.96
N LEU A 113 7.13 9.08 6.27
CA LEU A 113 5.81 8.94 5.67
C LEU A 113 5.46 10.25 4.96
N THR A 114 5.14 10.14 3.68
CA THR A 114 4.50 11.22 2.92
C THR A 114 3.07 10.78 2.65
N LEU A 115 2.14 11.35 3.40
CA LEU A 115 0.71 11.15 3.25
C LEU A 115 0.09 12.49 2.83
N LYS A 116 -0.98 12.45 2.05
CA LYS A 116 -1.83 13.62 1.80
C LYS A 116 -2.79 13.86 2.97
#